data_AF-F3G8M9-F1
#
_entry.id   AF-F3G8M9-F1
#
_cell.length_a   1.000
_cell.length_b   1.000
_cell.length_c   1.000
_cell.angle_alpha   90.00
_cell.angle_beta   90.00
_cell.angle_gamma   90.00
#
_symmetry.space_group_name_H-M   'P 1'
#
loop_
_entity.id
_entity.type
_entity.pdbx_description
1 polymer ?
#
loop_
_entity_poly.entity_id
_entity_poly.type
_entity_poly.pdbx_seq_one_letter_code
_entity_poly.pdbx_strand_id
1 'polypeptide(L)'
;MSNVLRPALSLIVLMSLITGVAYPLVVTGVAQVAFPEQANGSLVYDASGKVRGSALIAQSFTGDEWFQSRPSAGAFATVAS
;
A
#
# COMPACT_ATOMS: atom_id res chain seq x y z
N MET A 1 17.38 29.46 29.14
CA MET A 1 17.03 28.10 28.65
C MET A 1 15.59 28.00 28.12
N SER A 2 14.64 28.86 28.51
CA SER A 2 13.21 28.74 28.13
C SER A 2 12.85 29.21 26.70
N ASN A 3 13.68 30.06 26.08
CA ASN A 3 13.40 30.63 24.74
C ASN A 3 13.57 29.63 23.58
N VAL A 4 14.15 28.45 23.81
CA VAL A 4 14.30 27.42 22.78
C VAL A 4 13.15 26.41 22.76
N LEU A 5 12.33 26.36 23.82
CA LEU A 5 11.27 25.36 23.94
C LEU A 5 10.14 25.59 22.93
N ARG A 6 9.71 26.84 22.76
CA ARG A 6 8.68 27.22 21.78
C ARG A 6 9.09 26.92 20.33
N PRO A 7 10.27 27.35 19.84
CA PRO A 7 10.67 27.03 18.47
C PRO A 7 10.91 25.52 18.27
N ALA A 8 11.43 24.81 19.28
CA ALA A 8 11.60 23.36 19.19
C ALA A 8 10.27 22.62 19.03
N LEU A 9 9.27 22.93 19.87
CA LEU A 9 7.94 22.34 19.77
C LEU A 9 7.24 22.70 18.46
N SER A 10 7.34 23.97 18.04
CA SER A 10 6.77 24.41 16.77
C SER A 10 7.38 23.68 15.58
N LEU A 11 8.69 23.44 15.59
CA LEU A 11 9.37 22.73 14.52
C LEU A 11 8.97 21.25 14.49
N ILE A 12 8.85 20.60 15.66
CA ILE A 12 8.37 19.21 15.75
C ILE A 12 6.95 19.10 15.16
N VAL A 13 6.03 19.98 15.59
CA VAL A 13 4.65 19.96 15.07
C VAL A 13 4.62 20.23 13.57
N LEU A 14 5.35 21.24 13.11
CA LEU A 14 5.41 21.59 11.69
C LEU A 14 5.95 20.44 10.85
N MET A 15 7.07 19.84 11.25
CA MET A 15 7.66 18.74 10.51
C MET A 15 6.75 17.51 10.51
N SER A 16 6.13 17.18 11.65
CA SER A 16 5.15 16.09 11.72
C SER A 16 3.93 16.31 10.81
N LEU A 17 3.42 17.53 10.72
CA LEU A 17 2.32 17.85 9.80
C LEU A 17 2.77 17.75 8.34
N ILE A 18 3.97 18.20 8.02
CA ILE A 18 4.48 18.12 6.65
C ILE A 18 4.68 16.65 6.24
N THR A 19 5.41 15.86 7.04
CA THR A 19 5.78 14.49 6.65
C THR A 19 4.68 13.46 6.90
N GLY A 20 3.86 13.67 7.93
CA GLY A 20 2.79 12.75 8.33
C GLY A 20 1.43 13.07 7.73
N VAL A 21 1.20 14.29 7.23
CA VAL A 21 -0.10 14.69 6.67
C VAL A 21 0.04 15.24 5.25
N ALA A 22 0.76 16.35 5.08
CA ALA A 22 0.82 17.02 3.77
C ALA A 22 1.42 16.10 2.69
N TYR A 23 2.56 15.47 2.98
CA TYR A 23 3.23 14.56 2.06
C TYR A 23 2.37 13.35 1.66
N PRO A 24 1.85 12.51 2.57
CA PRO A 24 1.06 11.35 2.19
C PRO A 24 -0.23 11.75 1.46
N LEU A 25 -0.88 12.86 1.82
CA LEU A 25 -2.07 13.33 1.11
C LEU A 25 -1.76 13.77 -0.31
N VAL A 26 -0.67 14.52 -0.52
CA VAL A 26 -0.26 14.96 -1.86
C VAL A 26 0.09 13.76 -2.72
N VAL A 27 0.92 12.84 -2.20
CA VAL A 27 1.31 11.64 -2.95
C VAL A 27 0.10 10.76 -3.26
N THR A 28 -0.79 10.56 -2.30
CA THR A 28 -2.02 9.78 -2.51
C THR A 28 -2.93 10.44 -3.54
N GLY A 29 -3.13 11.77 -3.45
CA GLY A 29 -3.94 12.51 -4.41
C GLY A 29 -3.39 12.42 -5.83
N VAL A 30 -2.08 12.61 -6.00
CA VAL A 30 -1.41 12.47 -7.30
C VAL A 30 -1.52 11.04 -7.82
N ALA A 31 -1.27 10.03 -6.97
CA ALA A 31 -1.35 8.64 -7.36
C ALA A 31 -2.76 8.23 -7.79
N GLN A 32 -3.80 8.70 -7.10
CA GLN A 32 -5.19 8.41 -7.45
C GLN A 32 -5.62 9.08 -8.77
N VAL A 33 -5.10 10.28 -9.08
CA VAL A 33 -5.42 10.96 -10.34
C VAL A 33 -4.66 10.38 -11.52
N ALA A 34 -3.36 10.11 -11.35
CA ALA A 34 -2.49 9.67 -12.45
C ALA A 34 -2.50 8.15 -12.65
N PHE A 35 -2.62 7.36 -11.59
CA PHE A 35 -2.45 5.90 -11.57
C PHE A 35 -3.48 5.19 -10.66
N PRO A 36 -4.79 5.41 -10.86
CA PRO A 36 -5.82 4.88 -9.95
C PRO A 36 -5.81 3.36 -9.84
N GLU A 37 -5.56 2.62 -10.93
CA GLU A 37 -5.54 1.15 -10.88
C GLU A 37 -4.43 0.63 -9.96
N GLN A 38 -3.22 1.17 -10.11
CA GLN A 38 -2.04 0.77 -9.33
C GLN A 38 -2.15 1.26 -7.89
N ALA A 39 -2.60 2.49 -7.68
CA ALA A 39 -2.80 3.09 -6.35
C ALA A 39 -3.83 2.31 -5.51
N ASN A 40 -4.79 1.67 -6.16
CA ASN A 40 -5.80 0.83 -5.51
C ASN A 40 -5.45 -0.68 -5.51
N GLY A 41 -4.20 -1.03 -5.84
CA GLY A 41 -3.67 -2.39 -5.65
C GLY A 41 -3.70 -3.29 -6.88
N SER A 42 -3.95 -2.76 -8.08
CA SER A 42 -3.96 -3.50 -9.35
C SER A 42 -4.85 -4.75 -9.29
N LEU A 43 -6.09 -4.58 -8.83
CA LEU A 43 -7.02 -5.67 -8.59
C LEU A 43 -7.51 -6.32 -9.89
N VAL A 44 -7.62 -7.64 -9.87
CA VAL A 44 -8.16 -8.45 -10.98
C VAL A 44 -9.57 -8.88 -10.64
N TYR A 45 -10.50 -8.65 -11.57
CA TYR A 45 -11.92 -8.93 -11.43
C TYR A 45 -12.35 -10.03 -12.41
N ASP A 46 -13.31 -10.85 -12.03
CA ASP A 46 -13.96 -11.78 -12.95
C ASP A 46 -15.11 -11.11 -13.75
N ALA A 47 -15.72 -11.86 -14.66
CA ALA A 47 -16.83 -11.38 -15.48
C ALA A 47 -18.08 -10.97 -14.68
N SER A 48 -18.20 -11.42 -13.42
CA SER A 48 -19.27 -11.02 -12.50
C SER A 48 -18.93 -9.78 -11.68
N GLY A 49 -17.72 -9.22 -11.84
CA GLY A 49 -17.23 -8.06 -11.09
C GLY A 49 -16.69 -8.42 -9.70
N LYS A 50 -16.48 -9.70 -9.39
CA LYS A 50 -15.91 -10.13 -8.11
C LYS A 50 -14.39 -10.06 -8.16
N VAL A 51 -13.79 -9.48 -7.12
CA VAL A 51 -12.32 -9.45 -6.95
C VAL A 51 -11.79 -10.88 -6.80
N ARG A 52 -10.87 -11.26 -7.67
CA ARG A 52 -10.17 -12.56 -7.63
C ARG A 52 -8.79 -12.45 -7.01
N GLY A 53 -8.17 -11.28 -7.03
CA GLY A 53 -6.85 -11.03 -6.46
C GLY A 53 -6.25 -9.72 -6.95
N SER A 54 -4.93 -9.62 -6.91
CA SER A 54 -4.14 -8.54 -7.50
C SER A 54 -3.19 -9.13 -8.53
N ALA A 55 -2.90 -8.37 -9.59
CA ALA A 55 -1.91 -8.76 -10.59
C ALA A 55 -0.50 -8.96 -10.00
N LEU A 56 -0.25 -8.45 -8.78
CA LEU A 56 1.05 -8.46 -8.12
C LEU A 56 1.15 -9.50 -6.98
N ILE A 57 0.04 -10.14 -6.60
CA ILE A 57 0.00 -11.08 -5.47
C ILE A 57 -0.24 -12.50 -5.97
N ALA A 58 0.71 -13.39 -5.68
CA ALA A 58 0.58 -14.81 -5.95
C ALA A 58 -0.42 -15.48 -4.99
N GLN A 59 -1.05 -16.55 -5.46
CA GLN A 59 -1.98 -17.38 -4.69
C GLN A 59 -1.48 -18.82 -4.65
N SER A 60 -1.98 -19.57 -3.66
CA SER A 60 -1.81 -21.02 -3.62
C SER A 60 -2.67 -21.64 -4.71
N PHE A 61 -2.03 -22.17 -5.75
CA PHE A 61 -2.68 -22.99 -6.76
C PHE A 61 -2.33 -24.46 -6.49
N THR A 62 -3.33 -25.34 -6.59
CA THR A 62 -3.21 -26.79 -6.41
C THR A 62 -4.00 -27.48 -7.50
N GLY A 63 -3.49 -28.57 -8.06
CA GLY A 63 -4.12 -29.28 -9.17
C GLY A 63 -3.31 -29.17 -10.45
N ASP A 64 -3.42 -30.19 -11.29
CA ASP A 64 -2.63 -30.34 -12.52
C ASP A 64 -3.04 -29.34 -13.61
N GLU A 65 -4.23 -28.74 -13.48
CA GLU A 65 -4.75 -27.73 -14.39
C GLU A 65 -4.11 -26.34 -14.20
N TRP A 66 -3.36 -26.14 -13.10
CA TRP A 66 -2.75 -24.86 -12.77
C TRP A 66 -1.23 -24.89 -12.89
N PHE A 67 -0.68 -23.74 -13.29
CA PHE A 67 0.75 -23.49 -13.12
C PHE A 67 1.08 -23.42 -11.62
N GLN A 68 2.11 -24.16 -11.23
CA GLN A 68 2.53 -24.24 -9.85
C GLN A 68 3.40 -23.03 -9.48
N SER A 69 2.91 -22.24 -8.53
CA SER A 69 3.62 -21.08 -7.97
C SER A 69 4.90 -21.50 -7.26
N ARG A 70 5.86 -20.57 -7.14
CA ARG A 70 7.03 -20.77 -6.27
C ARG A 70 6.57 -21.05 -4.84
N PRO A 71 7.19 -22.01 -4.12
CA PRO A 71 6.83 -22.30 -2.73
C PRO A 71 6.93 -21.06 -1.84
N SER A 72 5.97 -20.89 -0.93
CA SER A 72 5.92 -19.79 0.03
C SER A 72 5.89 -20.34 1.46
N ALA A 73 6.88 -19.97 2.28
CA ALA A 73 6.91 -20.33 3.70
C ALA A 73 5.74 -19.72 4.50
N GLY A 74 5.28 -18.53 4.12
CA GLY A 74 4.09 -17.87 4.70
C GLY A 74 2.76 -18.31 4.08
N ALA A 75 2.73 -19.43 3.34
CA ALA A 75 1.54 -19.95 2.67
C ALA A 75 0.77 -18.90 1.82
N PHE A 76 1.49 -18.00 1.15
CA PHE A 76 0.93 -16.90 0.34
C PHE A 76 0.05 -15.91 1.12
N ALA A 77 0.13 -15.91 2.45
CA ALA A 77 -0.60 -14.95 3.29
C ALA A 77 -0.04 -13.53 3.11
N THR A 78 -0.92 -12.57 2.82
CA THR A 78 -0.54 -11.17 2.57
C THR A 78 -0.11 -10.41 3.82
N VAL A 79 -0.36 -10.95 5.01
CA VAL A 79 0.02 -10.35 6.31
C VAL A 79 1.31 -10.93 6.88
N ALA A 80 1.79 -12.04 6.32
CA ALA A 80 3.04 -12.68 6.72
C ALA A 80 4.25 -12.16 5.92
N SER A 81 4.03 -11.14 5.08
CA SER A 81 5.02 -10.47 4.22
C SER A 81 6.01 -9.63 5.03
#